data_AF-A0A2S9FED3-F1
#
_entry.id   AF-A0A2S9FED3-F1
#
_cell.length_a   1.000
_cell.length_b   1.000
_cell.length_c   1.000
_cell.angle_alpha   90.00
_cell.angle_beta   90.00
_cell.angle_gamma   90.00
#
_symmetry.space_group_name_H-M   'P 1'
#
loop_
_entity.id
_entity.type
_entity.pdbx_description
1 polymer ?
#
loop_
_entity_poly.entity_id
_entity_poly.type
_entity_poly.pdbx_seq_one_letter_code
_entity_poly.pdbx_strand_id
1 'polypeptide(L)'
;KGLTYSPTGALLAAPTTSLPETPQGERNWDYRYAWVRDSTFALWGLYTLGLDREADDFFAFIADVSGANNGQRHPLQVMYGVGGERTLVEEELNHLSGYDNSRPVRIGNGAFDQMQHDIWGTMLDSVYLHTKSREQIPETLWPVLKEQVEEAIKHWREPDRGIWEVRGEPQHFTSSKIMCWVALDRGSKLAELEGEKSYAQQWRVIAEEIKADILEHGVDERGVLTQRYGDPALDASLLLAVLTRFLPPDDPRIRATVLAIADELTEEGLVLRYRVQETDDGLSGEEGTFTICSFWLVSALVEIG
;
A
#
# COMPACT_ATOMS: atom_id res chain seq x y z
N LYS A 1 5.29 1.67 -20.38
CA LYS A 1 6.66 1.80 -19.83
C LYS A 1 7.14 3.27 -19.72
N GLY A 2 6.25 4.27 -19.75
CA GLY A 2 6.67 5.68 -19.77
C GLY A 2 7.11 6.24 -18.41
N LEU A 3 6.81 5.54 -17.31
CA LEU A 3 7.09 5.97 -15.93
C LEU A 3 8.25 5.20 -15.27
N THR A 4 8.92 4.32 -16.01
CA THR A 4 10.07 3.56 -15.50
C THR A 4 11.36 4.34 -15.77
N TYR A 5 12.10 4.66 -14.72
CA TYR A 5 13.41 5.27 -14.83
C TYR A 5 14.46 4.19 -15.10
N SER A 6 14.76 3.97 -16.39
CA SER A 6 15.65 2.90 -16.86
C SER A 6 16.99 2.77 -16.13
N PRO A 7 17.66 3.84 -15.66
CA PRO A 7 18.93 3.69 -14.95
C PRO A 7 18.87 2.95 -13.61
N THR A 8 17.75 3.05 -12.88
CA THR A 8 17.61 2.43 -11.55
C THR A 8 16.50 1.40 -11.45
N GLY A 9 15.55 1.38 -12.38
CA GLY A 9 14.35 0.55 -12.29
C GLY A 9 13.20 1.19 -11.50
N ALA A 10 13.39 2.37 -10.93
CA ALA A 10 12.36 3.09 -10.18
C ALA A 10 11.12 3.35 -11.06
N LEU A 11 9.92 3.10 -10.51
CA LEU A 11 8.65 3.34 -11.18
C LEU A 11 7.94 4.52 -10.53
N LEU A 12 7.77 5.60 -11.29
CA LEU A 12 7.11 6.82 -10.80
C LEU A 12 5.60 6.60 -10.63
N ALA A 13 5.03 7.15 -9.56
CA ALA A 13 3.58 7.22 -9.38
C ALA A 13 2.92 8.05 -10.50
N ALA A 14 3.46 9.24 -10.80
CA ALA A 14 3.06 10.05 -11.95
C ALA A 14 4.19 10.94 -12.48
N PRO A 15 4.13 11.41 -13.74
CA PRO A 15 5.16 12.28 -14.31
C PRO A 15 4.93 13.76 -13.98
N THR A 16 4.00 14.08 -13.07
CA THR A 16 3.50 15.43 -12.81
C THR A 16 3.60 15.80 -11.34
N THR A 17 3.70 17.10 -11.08
CA THR A 17 3.54 17.66 -9.75
C THR A 17 2.35 18.63 -9.72
N SER A 18 1.67 18.69 -8.58
CA SER A 18 0.69 19.71 -8.23
C SER A 18 -0.47 19.83 -9.20
N LEU A 19 -0.91 18.70 -9.75
CA LEU A 19 -2.21 18.61 -10.40
C LEU A 19 -3.26 18.32 -9.33
N PRO A 20 -4.35 19.09 -9.29
CA PRO A 20 -5.33 18.99 -8.22
C PRO A 20 -6.21 17.76 -8.37
N GLU A 21 -6.52 17.10 -7.24
CA GLU A 21 -7.54 16.05 -7.18
C GLU A 21 -8.95 16.63 -7.45
N THR A 22 -9.21 17.84 -6.97
CA THR A 22 -10.43 18.63 -7.23
C THR A 22 -10.04 20.03 -7.68
N PRO A 23 -10.58 20.57 -8.80
CA PRO A 23 -10.26 21.92 -9.25
C PRO A 23 -10.35 22.96 -8.13
N GLN A 24 -9.31 23.79 -8.00
CA GLN A 24 -9.17 24.81 -6.94
C GLN A 24 -9.09 24.27 -5.50
N GLY A 25 -8.96 22.96 -5.33
CA GLY A 25 -8.71 22.31 -4.04
C GLY A 25 -7.24 22.38 -3.60
N GLU A 26 -7.00 21.97 -2.36
CA GLU A 26 -5.67 21.95 -1.74
C GLU A 26 -4.93 20.61 -1.86
N ARG A 27 -5.60 19.58 -2.38
CA ARG A 27 -5.08 18.22 -2.60
C ARG A 27 -4.24 18.17 -3.88
N ASN A 28 -3.05 18.76 -3.81
CA ASN A 28 -2.12 18.97 -4.93
C ASN A 28 -0.73 18.48 -4.52
N TRP A 29 -0.29 17.32 -5.02
CA TRP A 29 0.95 16.67 -4.56
C TRP A 29 1.99 16.52 -5.68
N ASP A 30 3.26 16.42 -5.30
CA ASP A 30 4.31 15.98 -6.22
C ASP A 30 4.34 14.45 -6.26
N TYR A 31 3.98 13.88 -7.40
CA TYR A 31 3.91 12.43 -7.61
C TYR A 31 5.11 11.90 -8.42
N ARG A 32 6.13 12.72 -8.64
CA ARG A 32 7.35 12.35 -9.40
C ARG A 32 8.35 11.54 -8.59
N TYR A 33 7.84 10.70 -7.67
CA TYR A 33 8.60 9.81 -6.82
C TYR A 33 8.14 8.36 -7.02
N ALA A 34 8.98 7.42 -6.60
CA ALA A 34 8.69 6.00 -6.64
C ALA A 34 8.18 5.54 -5.27
N TRP A 35 6.86 5.40 -5.14
CA TRP A 35 6.25 4.74 -4.00
C TRP A 35 6.49 3.23 -4.09
N VAL A 36 6.88 2.62 -2.97
CA VAL A 36 7.04 1.17 -2.90
C VAL A 36 5.71 0.50 -3.22
N ARG A 37 4.62 0.97 -2.62
CA ARG A 37 3.28 0.44 -2.83
C ARG A 37 2.84 0.50 -4.29
N ASP A 38 2.84 1.69 -4.88
CA ASP A 38 2.36 1.91 -6.24
C ASP A 38 3.17 1.09 -7.25
N SER A 39 4.48 1.02 -7.06
CA SER A 39 5.37 0.20 -7.88
C SER A 39 4.97 -1.27 -7.83
N THR A 40 4.72 -1.84 -6.66
CA THR A 40 4.33 -3.26 -6.56
C THR A 40 2.96 -3.56 -7.19
N PHE A 41 1.97 -2.67 -7.07
CA PHE A 41 0.69 -2.87 -7.75
C PHE A 41 0.85 -2.78 -9.26
N ALA A 42 1.68 -1.85 -9.75
CA ALA A 42 2.03 -1.79 -11.17
C ALA A 42 2.74 -3.09 -11.63
N LEU A 43 3.65 -3.63 -10.82
CA LEU A 43 4.32 -4.90 -11.12
C LEU A 43 3.36 -6.09 -11.20
N TRP A 44 2.32 -6.13 -10.37
CA TRP A 44 1.30 -7.17 -10.48
C TRP A 44 0.60 -7.17 -11.85
N GLY A 45 0.26 -5.97 -12.33
CA GLY A 45 -0.31 -5.79 -13.67
C GLY A 45 0.68 -6.14 -14.79
N LEU A 46 1.93 -5.68 -14.69
CA LEU A 46 2.98 -5.97 -15.66
C LEU A 46 3.31 -7.46 -15.75
N TYR A 47 3.34 -8.15 -14.61
CA TYR A 47 3.54 -9.59 -14.54
C TYR A 47 2.43 -10.37 -15.26
N THR A 48 1.17 -9.98 -15.08
CA THR A 48 0.04 -10.59 -15.79
C THR A 48 0.16 -10.46 -17.31
N LEU A 49 0.96 -9.49 -17.78
CA LEU A 49 1.26 -9.25 -19.20
C LEU A 49 2.60 -9.88 -19.66
N GLY A 50 3.30 -10.62 -18.79
CA GLY A 50 4.60 -11.26 -19.09
C GLY A 50 5.79 -10.31 -19.14
N LEU A 51 5.70 -9.16 -18.46
CA LEU A 51 6.74 -8.14 -18.40
C LEU A 51 7.59 -8.31 -17.13
N ASP A 52 8.40 -9.37 -17.09
CA ASP A 52 9.15 -9.76 -15.89
C ASP A 52 10.37 -8.88 -15.59
N ARG A 53 10.95 -8.23 -16.61
CA ARG A 53 12.18 -7.42 -16.44
C ARG A 53 11.94 -6.23 -15.54
N GLU A 54 10.78 -5.61 -15.65
CA GLU A 54 10.39 -4.48 -14.83
C GLU A 54 10.33 -4.84 -13.33
N ALA A 55 9.95 -6.08 -13.01
CA ALA A 55 9.98 -6.58 -11.63
C ALA A 55 11.42 -6.77 -11.14
N ASP A 56 12.27 -7.37 -11.97
CA ASP A 56 13.69 -7.56 -11.66
C ASP A 56 14.40 -6.23 -11.39
N ASP A 57 14.18 -5.24 -12.26
CA ASP A 57 14.76 -3.89 -12.14
C ASP A 57 14.26 -3.18 -10.87
N PHE A 58 12.97 -3.30 -10.54
CA PHE A 58 12.43 -2.73 -9.30
C PHE A 58 12.95 -3.43 -8.05
N PHE A 59 13.09 -4.76 -8.04
CA PHE A 59 13.67 -5.46 -6.88
C PHE A 59 15.14 -5.11 -6.68
N ALA A 60 15.89 -4.87 -7.77
CA ALA A 60 17.24 -4.34 -7.69
C ALA A 60 17.25 -2.92 -7.08
N PHE A 61 16.34 -2.04 -7.50
CA PHE A 61 16.16 -0.72 -6.90
C PHE A 61 15.93 -0.80 -5.38
N ILE A 62 15.02 -1.68 -4.94
CA ILE A 62 14.72 -1.89 -3.51
C ILE A 62 15.94 -2.42 -2.74
N ALA A 63 16.70 -3.36 -3.31
CA ALA A 63 17.93 -3.85 -2.71
C ALA A 63 18.99 -2.74 -2.57
N ASP A 64 19.07 -1.82 -3.52
CA ASP A 64 19.99 -0.68 -3.47
C ASP A 64 19.58 0.34 -2.40
N VAL A 65 18.32 0.79 -2.38
CA VAL A 65 17.86 1.83 -1.43
C VAL A 65 17.77 1.35 0.02
N SER A 66 17.67 0.03 0.25
CA SER A 66 17.77 -0.61 1.57
C SER A 66 19.22 -0.79 2.04
N GLY A 67 20.20 -0.61 1.15
CA GLY A 67 21.61 -0.85 1.43
C GLY A 67 22.03 -2.33 1.39
N ALA A 68 21.15 -3.23 0.91
CA ALA A 68 21.42 -4.67 0.84
C ALA A 68 22.78 -4.99 0.21
N ASN A 69 23.12 -4.26 -0.86
CA ASN A 69 24.30 -4.47 -1.70
C ASN A 69 25.58 -3.79 -1.20
N ASN A 70 25.52 -2.90 -0.21
CA ASN A 70 26.68 -2.14 0.28
C ASN A 70 26.99 -2.34 1.77
N GLY A 71 26.31 -3.29 2.41
CA GLY A 71 26.51 -3.63 3.83
C GLY A 71 25.96 -2.60 4.82
N GLN A 72 25.30 -1.55 4.34
CA GLN A 72 24.48 -0.67 5.17
C GLN A 72 23.06 -1.26 5.24
N ARG A 73 22.34 -1.01 6.33
CA ARG A 73 20.93 -1.38 6.43
C ARG A 73 20.15 -0.14 6.80
N HIS A 74 19.25 0.25 5.91
CA HIS A 74 18.39 1.40 6.09
C HIS A 74 16.94 0.91 6.12
N PRO A 75 16.11 1.40 7.06
CA PRO A 75 14.68 1.13 7.02
C PRO A 75 14.10 1.51 5.67
N LEU A 76 13.14 0.73 5.19
CA LEU A 76 12.43 1.08 3.97
C LEU A 76 11.60 2.35 4.20
N GLN A 77 11.62 3.28 3.25
CA GLN A 77 10.73 4.44 3.22
C GLN A 77 9.53 4.14 2.33
N VAL A 78 8.47 4.91 2.55
CA VAL A 78 7.26 4.88 1.73
C VAL A 78 7.58 5.13 0.26
N MET A 79 8.46 6.09 -0.01
CA MET A 79 8.81 6.52 -1.35
C MET A 79 10.27 6.99 -1.45
N TYR A 80 10.77 7.05 -2.68
CA TYR A 80 12.12 7.49 -3.02
C TYR A 80 12.13 8.39 -4.26
N GLY A 81 13.15 9.24 -4.36
CA GLY A 81 13.53 9.84 -5.64
C GLY A 81 13.96 8.76 -6.65
N VAL A 82 13.90 9.09 -7.95
CA VAL A 82 14.26 8.12 -9.01
C VAL A 82 15.70 7.64 -8.94
N GLY A 83 16.60 8.44 -8.35
CA GLY A 83 17.99 8.07 -8.07
C GLY A 83 18.18 7.35 -6.74
N GLY A 84 17.10 7.06 -6.01
CA GLY A 84 17.13 6.50 -4.65
C GLY A 84 17.24 7.56 -3.56
N GLU A 85 17.00 8.84 -3.87
CA GLU A 85 17.05 9.92 -2.90
C GLU A 85 16.02 9.69 -1.77
N ARG A 86 16.47 9.83 -0.53
CA ARG A 86 15.71 9.54 0.69
C ARG A 86 15.07 10.78 1.34
N THR A 87 15.50 11.96 0.91
CA THR A 87 15.05 13.26 1.46
C THR A 87 14.24 13.97 0.40
N LEU A 88 12.93 14.09 0.62
CA LEU A 88 11.96 14.64 -0.34
C LEU A 88 11.15 15.76 0.30
N VAL A 89 11.85 16.68 0.99
CA VAL A 89 11.24 17.77 1.77
C VAL A 89 10.20 18.50 0.93
N GLU A 90 8.98 18.55 1.44
CA GLU A 90 7.86 19.26 0.81
C GLU A 90 8.04 20.77 0.94
N GLU A 91 7.92 21.48 -0.17
CA GLU A 91 8.00 22.93 -0.25
C GLU A 91 6.87 23.51 -1.10
N GLU A 92 6.25 24.60 -0.64
CA GLU A 92 5.22 25.32 -1.38
C GLU A 92 5.81 26.45 -2.24
N LEU A 93 5.51 26.43 -3.53
CA LEU A 93 5.94 27.41 -4.51
C LEU A 93 4.91 28.53 -4.68
N ASN A 94 4.85 29.42 -3.69
CA ASN A 94 3.87 30.52 -3.62
C ASN A 94 3.90 31.51 -4.80
N HIS A 95 4.96 31.51 -5.60
CA HIS A 95 5.10 32.36 -6.79
C HIS A 95 4.40 31.79 -8.03
N LEU A 96 3.91 30.56 -7.99
CA LEU A 96 3.17 29.93 -9.07
C LEU A 96 1.66 30.02 -8.82
N SER A 97 0.88 30.14 -9.90
CA SER A 97 -0.59 30.13 -9.82
C SER A 97 -1.16 28.71 -9.73
N GLY A 98 -0.43 27.71 -10.22
CA GLY A 98 -0.92 26.32 -10.33
C GLY A 98 -1.86 26.11 -11.51
N TYR A 99 -2.25 24.85 -11.73
CA TYR A 99 -3.20 24.47 -12.77
C TYR A 99 -4.59 24.99 -12.44
N ASP A 100 -5.21 25.74 -13.35
CA ASP A 100 -6.52 26.37 -13.15
C ASP A 100 -6.62 27.18 -11.83
N ASN A 101 -5.53 27.85 -11.45
CA ASN A 101 -5.38 28.58 -10.18
C ASN A 101 -5.46 27.73 -8.91
N SER A 102 -5.34 26.41 -9.03
CA SER A 102 -5.34 25.48 -7.90
C SER A 102 -4.06 25.61 -7.08
N ARG A 103 -4.22 25.79 -5.78
CA ARG A 103 -3.13 26.06 -4.84
C ARG A 103 -3.26 25.17 -3.60
N PRO A 104 -2.13 24.83 -2.96
CA PRO A 104 -0.78 25.29 -3.29
C PRO A 104 -0.14 24.46 -4.41
N VAL A 105 0.96 24.98 -4.96
CA VAL A 105 1.88 24.22 -5.83
C VAL A 105 3.01 23.71 -4.94
N ARG A 106 3.23 22.39 -4.92
CA ARG A 106 4.22 21.71 -4.09
C ARG A 106 5.33 21.08 -4.93
N ILE A 107 6.52 21.02 -4.37
CA ILE A 107 7.57 20.08 -4.78
C ILE A 107 8.00 19.31 -3.55
N GLY A 108 8.57 18.11 -3.73
CA GLY A 108 8.72 17.22 -2.58
C GLY A 108 7.37 16.64 -2.18
N ASN A 109 7.38 15.74 -1.20
CA ASN A 109 6.15 15.11 -0.74
C ASN A 109 6.28 14.76 0.75
N GLY A 110 5.39 15.32 1.56
CA GLY A 110 5.40 15.16 3.02
C GLY A 110 5.13 13.75 3.53
N ALA A 111 4.82 12.77 2.67
CA ALA A 111 4.71 11.38 3.09
C ALA A 111 6.07 10.65 3.19
N PHE A 112 7.18 11.27 2.76
CA PHE A 112 8.48 10.58 2.69
C PHE A 112 9.08 10.16 4.05
N ASP A 113 8.65 10.80 5.13
CA ASP A 113 9.04 10.52 6.51
C ASP A 113 7.88 9.97 7.36
N GLN A 114 6.74 9.67 6.73
CA GLN A 114 5.61 9.02 7.40
C GLN A 114 5.90 7.54 7.69
N MET A 115 5.37 7.06 8.80
CA MET A 115 5.26 5.64 9.08
C MET A 115 3.97 5.11 8.44
N GLN A 116 4.12 4.21 7.46
CA GLN A 116 3.01 3.50 6.82
C GLN A 116 3.30 2.01 6.88
N HIS A 117 2.42 1.25 7.52
CA HIS A 117 2.68 -0.15 7.82
C HIS A 117 2.34 -1.10 6.67
N ASP A 118 1.67 -0.60 5.62
CA ASP A 118 1.32 -1.40 4.46
C ASP A 118 2.52 -1.75 3.57
N ILE A 119 3.60 -0.98 3.64
CA ILE A 119 4.78 -1.12 2.77
C ILE A 119 5.41 -2.51 2.86
N TRP A 120 5.44 -3.11 4.05
CA TRP A 120 6.05 -4.43 4.26
C TRP A 120 5.24 -5.54 3.59
N GLY A 121 3.93 -5.54 3.80
CA GLY A 121 3.03 -6.51 3.17
C GLY A 121 3.05 -6.40 1.66
N THR A 122 3.07 -5.18 1.18
CA THR A 122 3.04 -4.86 -0.24
C THR A 122 4.30 -5.36 -0.96
N MET A 123 5.48 -5.17 -0.37
CA MET A 123 6.73 -5.73 -0.89
C MET A 123 6.70 -7.26 -0.88
N LEU A 124 6.34 -7.87 0.24
CA LEU A 124 6.37 -9.33 0.41
C LEU A 124 5.36 -10.04 -0.51
N ASP A 125 4.19 -9.44 -0.75
CA ASP A 125 3.21 -9.96 -1.70
C ASP A 125 3.73 -9.91 -3.14
N SER A 126 4.35 -8.79 -3.55
CA SER A 126 4.96 -8.65 -4.88
C SER A 126 6.04 -9.71 -5.13
N VAL A 127 6.94 -9.90 -4.17
CA VAL A 127 7.99 -10.92 -4.28
C VAL A 127 7.39 -12.32 -4.29
N TYR A 128 6.40 -12.61 -3.43
CA TYR A 128 5.75 -13.91 -3.42
C TYR A 128 5.06 -14.26 -4.73
N LEU A 129 4.37 -13.30 -5.36
CA LEU A 129 3.78 -13.47 -6.68
C LEU A 129 4.84 -13.71 -7.75
N HIS A 130 5.97 -12.99 -7.69
CA HIS A 130 7.09 -13.18 -8.61
C HIS A 130 7.78 -14.54 -8.43
N THR A 131 8.07 -14.96 -7.20
CA THR A 131 8.75 -16.23 -6.90
C THR A 131 7.92 -17.44 -7.31
N LYS A 132 6.59 -17.39 -7.22
CA LYS A 132 5.72 -18.47 -7.73
C LYS A 132 5.94 -18.78 -9.21
N SER A 133 6.41 -17.83 -10.00
CA SER A 133 6.63 -18.01 -11.43
C SER A 133 8.01 -18.58 -11.78
N ARG A 134 9.01 -18.40 -10.90
CA ARG A 134 10.43 -18.72 -11.15
C ARG A 134 11.05 -19.73 -10.18
N GLU A 135 10.32 -20.11 -9.12
CA GLU A 135 10.74 -21.03 -8.06
C GLU A 135 12.05 -20.64 -7.33
N GLN A 136 12.48 -19.37 -7.42
CA GLN A 136 13.71 -18.88 -6.79
C GLN A 136 13.54 -17.44 -6.26
N ILE A 137 14.18 -17.16 -5.14
CA ILE A 137 14.37 -15.80 -4.60
C ILE A 137 15.85 -15.44 -4.80
N PRO A 138 16.19 -14.24 -5.30
CA PRO A 138 17.57 -13.80 -5.33
C PRO A 138 18.21 -13.83 -3.92
N GLU A 139 19.40 -14.41 -3.77
CA GLU A 139 20.08 -14.55 -2.47
C GLU A 139 20.27 -13.22 -1.74
N THR A 140 20.49 -12.13 -2.49
CA THR A 140 20.65 -10.78 -1.93
C THR A 140 19.35 -10.19 -1.39
N LEU A 141 18.21 -10.67 -1.87
CA LEU A 141 16.88 -10.16 -1.50
C LEU A 141 16.36 -10.83 -0.24
N TRP A 142 16.67 -12.11 0.01
CA TRP A 142 16.15 -12.84 1.17
C TRP A 142 16.40 -12.13 2.52
N PRO A 143 17.60 -11.63 2.84
CA PRO A 143 17.84 -10.85 4.05
C PRO A 143 16.95 -9.60 4.18
N VAL A 144 16.68 -8.92 3.07
CA VAL A 144 15.80 -7.73 3.03
C VAL A 144 14.36 -8.12 3.37
N LEU A 145 13.88 -9.24 2.82
CA LEU A 145 12.53 -9.74 3.09
C LEU A 145 12.37 -10.16 4.55
N LYS A 146 13.36 -10.84 5.13
CA LYS A 146 13.35 -11.16 6.57
C LYS A 146 13.24 -9.89 7.41
N GLU A 147 14.03 -8.87 7.10
CA GLU A 147 13.97 -7.58 7.79
C GLU A 147 12.59 -6.92 7.70
N GLN A 148 11.93 -6.96 6.54
CA GLN A 148 10.58 -6.39 6.40
C GLN A 148 9.54 -7.16 7.23
N VAL A 149 9.65 -8.48 7.32
CA VAL A 149 8.75 -9.29 8.17
C VAL A 149 8.97 -8.96 9.65
N GLU A 150 10.22 -8.80 10.09
CA GLU A 150 10.53 -8.42 11.46
C GLU A 150 10.09 -6.99 11.80
N GLU A 151 10.19 -6.03 10.87
CA GLU A 151 9.63 -4.68 11.06
C GLU A 151 8.10 -4.72 11.18
N ALA A 152 7.40 -5.55 10.39
CA ALA A 152 5.97 -5.76 10.56
C ALA A 152 5.64 -6.36 11.95
N ILE A 153 6.39 -7.35 12.43
CA ILE A 153 6.21 -7.94 13.77
C ILE A 153 6.36 -6.89 14.87
N LYS A 154 7.35 -6.02 14.72
CA LYS A 154 7.68 -4.98 15.70
C LYS A 154 6.62 -3.89 15.77
N HIS A 155 6.06 -3.49 14.63
CA HIS A 155 5.23 -2.29 14.52
C HIS A 155 3.74 -2.55 14.32
N TRP A 156 3.30 -3.79 14.05
CA TRP A 156 1.88 -4.03 13.72
C TRP A 156 0.90 -3.62 14.82
N ARG A 157 1.31 -3.44 16.09
CA ARG A 157 0.43 -2.95 17.16
C ARG A 157 0.37 -1.43 17.28
N GLU A 158 1.19 -0.71 16.53
CA GLU A 158 1.26 0.75 16.57
C GLU A 158 0.27 1.38 15.56
N PRO A 159 -0.17 2.62 15.79
CA PRO A 159 -0.93 3.38 14.79
C PRO A 159 0.00 3.91 13.69
N ASP A 160 -0.54 4.13 12.49
CA ASP A 160 0.20 4.61 11.32
C ASP A 160 -0.61 5.63 10.51
N ARG A 161 -0.10 6.02 9.34
CA ARG A 161 -0.71 7.02 8.45
C ARG A 161 -1.61 6.42 7.36
N GLY A 162 -1.71 5.10 7.30
CA GLY A 162 -2.54 4.38 6.34
C GLY A 162 -2.07 4.53 4.89
N ILE A 163 -2.69 3.76 4.01
CA ILE A 163 -2.41 3.75 2.56
C ILE A 163 -2.71 5.11 1.88
N TRP A 164 -3.58 5.91 2.49
CA TRP A 164 -4.00 7.23 1.98
C TRP A 164 -3.19 8.40 2.52
N GLU A 165 -2.16 8.12 3.33
CA GLU A 165 -1.18 9.11 3.78
C GLU A 165 -1.80 10.28 4.56
N VAL A 166 -2.80 9.97 5.39
CA VAL A 166 -3.64 11.00 6.02
C VAL A 166 -2.80 11.98 6.83
N ARG A 167 -3.15 13.27 6.78
CA ARG A 167 -2.45 14.32 7.52
C ARG A 167 -2.93 14.43 8.98
N GLY A 168 -4.07 13.83 9.33
CA GLY A 168 -4.60 13.73 10.71
C GLY A 168 -3.75 12.86 11.65
N GLU A 169 -4.17 12.66 12.90
CA GLU A 169 -3.40 11.83 13.85
C GLU A 169 -3.27 10.37 13.40
N PRO A 170 -2.14 9.67 13.64
CA PRO A 170 -2.00 8.26 13.32
C PRO A 170 -3.10 7.41 13.94
N GLN A 171 -3.62 6.43 13.19
CA GLN A 171 -4.71 5.54 13.62
C GLN A 171 -4.36 4.06 13.45
N HIS A 172 -5.14 3.19 14.06
CA HIS A 172 -5.11 1.76 13.74
C HIS A 172 -5.96 1.47 12.50
N PHE A 173 -5.42 1.78 11.31
CA PHE A 173 -6.09 1.49 10.04
C PHE A 173 -6.16 -0.02 9.80
N THR A 174 -7.36 -0.53 9.53
CA THR A 174 -7.59 -1.97 9.35
C THR A 174 -6.83 -2.50 8.13
N SER A 175 -6.75 -1.72 7.04
CA SER A 175 -5.97 -2.09 5.85
C SER A 175 -4.47 -2.19 6.13
N SER A 176 -3.91 -1.29 6.95
CA SER A 176 -2.51 -1.37 7.39
C SER A 176 -2.25 -2.65 8.19
N LYS A 177 -3.15 -3.03 9.11
CA LYS A 177 -3.04 -4.28 9.89
C LYS A 177 -3.13 -5.51 8.99
N ILE A 178 -4.06 -5.51 8.03
CA ILE A 178 -4.16 -6.56 7.01
C ILE A 178 -2.85 -6.67 6.24
N MET A 179 -2.21 -5.57 5.87
CA MET A 179 -0.93 -5.62 5.16
C MET A 179 0.24 -6.07 6.05
N CYS A 180 0.23 -5.80 7.35
CA CYS A 180 1.14 -6.48 8.28
C CYS A 180 0.87 -8.00 8.28
N TRP A 181 -0.39 -8.44 8.33
CA TRP A 181 -0.73 -9.86 8.19
C TRP A 181 -0.21 -10.45 6.88
N VAL A 182 -0.36 -9.74 5.76
CA VAL A 182 0.18 -10.16 4.45
C VAL A 182 1.69 -10.34 4.53
N ALA A 183 2.42 -9.42 5.17
CA ALA A 183 3.87 -9.54 5.33
C ALA A 183 4.26 -10.87 6.00
N LEU A 184 3.59 -11.21 7.12
CA LEU A 184 3.86 -12.46 7.84
C LEU A 184 3.40 -13.71 7.06
N ASP A 185 2.22 -13.68 6.44
CA ASP A 185 1.72 -14.83 5.67
C ASP A 185 2.61 -15.12 4.46
N ARG A 186 2.95 -14.11 3.67
CA ARG A 186 3.84 -14.25 2.51
C ARG A 186 5.27 -14.57 2.93
N GLY A 187 5.77 -13.90 3.95
CA GLY A 187 7.06 -14.21 4.57
C GLY A 187 7.16 -15.66 4.98
N SER A 188 6.14 -16.21 5.65
CA SER A 188 6.15 -17.61 6.09
C SER A 188 6.23 -18.60 4.93
N LYS A 189 5.54 -18.31 3.82
CA LYS A 189 5.55 -19.14 2.61
C LYS A 189 6.90 -19.06 1.90
N LEU A 190 7.49 -17.88 1.82
CA LEU A 190 8.83 -17.69 1.26
C LEU A 190 9.90 -18.38 2.12
N ALA A 191 9.79 -18.31 3.45
CA ALA A 191 10.69 -19.03 4.37
C ALA A 191 10.65 -20.55 4.17
N GLU A 192 9.49 -21.13 3.87
CA GLU A 192 9.42 -22.56 3.54
C GLU A 192 10.16 -22.92 2.26
N LEU A 193 10.07 -22.06 1.23
CA LEU A 193 10.78 -22.25 -0.04
C LEU A 193 12.30 -22.18 0.17
N GLU A 194 12.76 -21.27 1.03
CA GLU A 194 14.18 -21.13 1.39
C GLU A 194 14.67 -22.18 2.42
N GLY A 195 13.80 -23.09 2.88
CA GLY A 195 14.14 -24.12 3.87
C GLY A 195 14.25 -23.62 5.31
N GLU A 196 13.87 -22.37 5.58
CA GLU A 196 13.92 -21.67 6.87
C GLU A 196 12.70 -22.00 7.75
N LYS A 197 12.51 -23.29 8.04
CA LYS A 197 11.29 -23.83 8.69
C LYS A 197 10.95 -23.19 10.05
N SER A 198 11.96 -22.75 10.81
CA SER A 198 11.76 -22.10 12.11
C SER A 198 11.07 -20.74 11.93
N TYR A 199 11.54 -19.93 10.98
CA TYR A 199 10.91 -18.64 10.65
C TYR A 199 9.49 -18.85 10.12
N ALA A 200 9.31 -19.81 9.20
CA ALA A 200 7.98 -20.14 8.67
C ALA A 200 6.96 -20.46 9.78
N GLN A 201 7.35 -21.26 10.77
CA GLN A 201 6.48 -21.61 11.89
C GLN A 201 6.19 -20.40 12.79
N GLN A 202 7.22 -19.64 13.17
CA GLN A 202 7.08 -18.47 14.03
C GLN A 202 6.17 -17.40 13.40
N TRP A 203 6.42 -17.06 12.14
CA TRP A 203 5.67 -16.03 11.44
C TRP A 203 4.21 -16.41 11.20
N ARG A 204 3.89 -17.69 10.99
CA ARG A 204 2.50 -18.16 10.92
C ARG A 204 1.73 -17.93 12.22
N VAL A 205 2.35 -18.20 13.37
CA VAL A 205 1.70 -17.99 14.66
C VAL A 205 1.37 -16.51 14.86
N ILE A 206 2.29 -15.62 14.50
CA ILE A 206 2.09 -14.17 14.61
C ILE A 206 1.05 -13.69 13.58
N ALA A 207 1.04 -14.24 12.36
CA ALA A 207 -0.01 -13.95 11.39
C ALA A 207 -1.40 -14.27 11.94
N GLU A 208 -1.58 -15.43 12.58
CA GLU A 208 -2.88 -15.77 13.19
C GLU A 208 -3.23 -14.86 14.37
N GLU A 209 -2.24 -14.37 15.13
CA GLU A 209 -2.46 -13.34 16.15
C GLU A 209 -2.98 -12.03 15.55
N ILE A 210 -2.31 -11.52 14.50
CA ILE A 210 -2.72 -10.29 13.80
C ILE A 210 -4.11 -10.45 13.20
N LYS A 211 -4.41 -11.61 12.59
CA LYS A 211 -5.74 -11.90 12.04
C LYS A 211 -6.81 -11.86 13.14
N ALA A 212 -6.55 -12.47 14.30
CA ALA A 212 -7.49 -12.46 15.41
C ALA A 212 -7.77 -11.02 15.90
N ASP A 213 -6.73 -10.20 16.05
CA ASP A 213 -6.83 -8.78 16.44
C ASP A 213 -7.68 -7.96 15.44
N ILE A 214 -7.43 -8.12 14.14
CA ILE A 214 -8.22 -7.46 13.08
C ILE A 214 -9.69 -7.87 13.15
N LEU A 215 -9.96 -9.16 13.35
CA LEU A 215 -11.33 -9.67 13.40
C LEU A 215 -12.08 -9.24 14.67
N GLU A 216 -11.36 -8.93 15.75
CA GLU A 216 -11.92 -8.44 17.00
C GLU A 216 -12.19 -6.93 16.96
N HIS A 217 -11.30 -6.15 16.32
CA HIS A 217 -11.31 -4.68 16.45
C HIS A 217 -11.62 -3.92 15.15
N GLY A 218 -11.41 -4.55 13.99
CA GLY A 218 -11.59 -3.94 12.67
C GLY A 218 -12.90 -4.29 11.98
N VAL A 219 -13.87 -4.89 12.69
CA VAL A 219 -15.17 -5.31 12.17
C VAL A 219 -16.28 -4.64 12.98
N ASP A 220 -17.26 -4.04 12.31
CA ASP A 220 -18.43 -3.43 12.97
C ASP A 220 -19.53 -4.46 13.33
N GLU A 221 -20.61 -3.97 13.93
CA GLU A 221 -21.76 -4.79 14.31
C GLU A 221 -22.51 -5.42 13.12
N ARG A 222 -22.32 -4.91 11.90
CA ARG A 222 -22.89 -5.48 10.66
C ARG A 222 -22.03 -6.63 10.13
N GLY A 223 -20.84 -6.85 10.70
CA GLY A 223 -19.85 -7.79 10.18
C GLY A 223 -19.05 -7.21 9.01
N VAL A 224 -18.98 -5.89 8.87
CA VAL A 224 -18.24 -5.18 7.81
C VAL A 224 -16.88 -4.76 8.34
N LEU A 225 -15.81 -4.95 7.55
CA LEU A 225 -14.51 -4.38 7.86
C LEU A 225 -14.60 -2.85 7.76
N THR A 226 -14.05 -2.14 8.75
CA THR A 226 -14.10 -0.68 8.82
C THR A 226 -12.73 -0.04 8.67
N GLN A 227 -12.69 1.25 8.34
CA GLN A 227 -11.49 2.01 8.02
C GLN A 227 -10.41 1.89 9.12
N ARG A 228 -10.81 2.10 10.37
CA ARG A 228 -9.95 2.07 11.55
C ARG A 228 -10.67 1.42 12.71
N TYR A 229 -9.90 0.91 13.67
CA TYR A 229 -10.46 0.25 14.85
C TYR A 229 -11.39 1.17 15.64
N GLY A 230 -12.56 0.65 16.01
CA GLY A 230 -13.55 1.36 16.81
C GLY A 230 -14.37 2.42 16.08
N ASP A 231 -14.25 2.53 14.75
CA ASP A 231 -14.98 3.49 13.91
C ASP A 231 -15.78 2.74 12.82
N PRO A 232 -17.03 3.12 12.53
CA PRO A 232 -17.87 2.44 11.53
C PRO A 232 -17.62 2.90 10.08
N ALA A 233 -16.77 3.90 9.83
CA ALA A 233 -16.53 4.44 8.50
C ALA A 233 -15.98 3.37 7.55
N LEU A 234 -16.43 3.41 6.29
CA LEU A 234 -15.96 2.52 5.25
C LEU A 234 -14.68 3.05 4.60
N ASP A 235 -13.85 2.13 4.11
CA ASP A 235 -12.67 2.46 3.33
C ASP A 235 -12.50 1.47 2.17
N ALA A 236 -12.31 2.01 0.96
CA ALA A 236 -12.17 1.19 -0.25
C ALA A 236 -10.92 0.31 -0.23
N SER A 237 -9.89 0.63 0.56
CA SER A 237 -8.71 -0.23 0.71
C SER A 237 -9.04 -1.59 1.31
N LEU A 238 -10.19 -1.75 1.97
CA LEU A 238 -10.62 -3.04 2.53
C LEU A 238 -11.12 -4.03 1.48
N LEU A 239 -11.35 -3.58 0.24
CA LEU A 239 -11.52 -4.46 -0.92
C LEU A 239 -10.27 -5.31 -1.16
N LEU A 240 -9.08 -4.84 -0.76
CA LEU A 240 -7.85 -5.61 -0.85
C LEU A 240 -7.85 -6.84 0.05
N ALA A 241 -8.71 -6.92 1.07
CA ALA A 241 -8.77 -8.08 1.99
C ALA A 241 -9.05 -9.39 1.24
N VAL A 242 -9.99 -9.39 0.29
CA VAL A 242 -10.28 -10.59 -0.52
C VAL A 242 -9.22 -10.84 -1.58
N LEU A 243 -8.67 -9.78 -2.17
CA LEU A 243 -7.64 -9.87 -3.22
C LEU A 243 -6.30 -10.40 -2.67
N THR A 244 -5.99 -10.08 -1.42
CA THR A 244 -4.80 -10.56 -0.70
C THR A 244 -5.04 -11.87 0.07
N ARG A 245 -6.24 -12.44 -0.02
CA ARG A 245 -6.62 -13.71 0.65
C ARG A 245 -6.54 -13.64 2.19
N PHE A 246 -6.79 -12.47 2.77
CA PHE A 246 -6.89 -12.30 4.22
C PHE A 246 -7.93 -13.25 4.82
N LEU A 247 -9.09 -13.31 4.18
CA LEU A 247 -10.16 -14.27 4.44
C LEU A 247 -10.63 -14.92 3.13
N PRO A 248 -11.29 -16.10 3.20
CA PRO A 248 -11.92 -16.73 2.04
C PRO A 248 -12.97 -15.81 1.37
N PRO A 249 -13.17 -15.88 0.04
CA PRO A 249 -14.17 -15.07 -0.64
C PRO A 249 -15.63 -15.34 -0.21
N ASP A 250 -15.92 -16.53 0.31
CA ASP A 250 -17.23 -16.89 0.86
C ASP A 250 -17.41 -16.53 2.35
N ASP A 251 -16.38 -15.93 2.98
CA ASP A 251 -16.51 -15.44 4.35
C ASP A 251 -17.60 -14.34 4.41
N PRO A 252 -18.57 -14.45 5.34
CA PRO A 252 -19.65 -13.49 5.47
C PRO A 252 -19.17 -12.04 5.62
N ARG A 253 -18.03 -11.83 6.30
CA ARG A 253 -17.48 -10.49 6.52
C ARG A 253 -16.90 -9.90 5.26
N ILE A 254 -16.25 -10.72 4.43
CA ILE A 254 -15.76 -10.30 3.12
C ILE A 254 -16.93 -9.90 2.22
N ARG A 255 -17.95 -10.76 2.10
CA ARG A 255 -19.13 -10.44 1.30
C ARG A 255 -19.82 -9.17 1.79
N ALA A 256 -20.03 -9.04 3.09
CA ALA A 256 -20.64 -7.86 3.68
C ALA A 256 -19.84 -6.59 3.39
N THR A 257 -18.51 -6.65 3.53
CA THR A 257 -17.62 -5.51 3.25
C THR A 257 -17.69 -5.08 1.78
N VAL A 258 -17.60 -6.02 0.85
CA VAL A 258 -17.64 -5.72 -0.59
C VAL A 258 -18.98 -5.10 -0.98
N LEU A 259 -20.09 -5.64 -0.49
CA LEU A 259 -21.42 -5.13 -0.78
C LEU A 259 -21.68 -3.76 -0.12
N ALA A 260 -21.24 -3.57 1.13
CA ALA A 260 -21.33 -2.27 1.81
C ALA A 260 -20.56 -1.19 1.03
N ILE A 261 -19.35 -1.49 0.56
CA ILE A 261 -18.57 -0.53 -0.26
C ILE A 261 -19.26 -0.26 -1.60
N ALA A 262 -19.84 -1.27 -2.25
CA ALA A 262 -20.57 -1.10 -3.51
C ALA A 262 -21.80 -0.18 -3.35
N ASP A 263 -22.55 -0.37 -2.27
CA ASP A 263 -23.83 0.30 -2.03
C ASP A 263 -23.68 1.67 -1.36
N GLU A 264 -22.69 1.81 -0.46
CA GLU A 264 -22.58 2.95 0.45
C GLU A 264 -21.34 3.83 0.18
N LEU A 265 -20.36 3.38 -0.62
CA LEU A 265 -19.11 4.12 -0.91
C LEU A 265 -18.90 4.40 -2.41
N THR A 266 -19.99 4.56 -3.15
CA THR A 266 -19.96 4.92 -4.58
C THR A 266 -20.67 6.25 -4.87
N GLU A 267 -20.22 6.91 -5.94
CA GLU A 267 -20.83 8.09 -6.54
C GLU A 267 -20.86 7.90 -8.06
N GLU A 268 -22.05 7.97 -8.66
CA GLU A 268 -22.27 7.71 -10.08
C GLU A 268 -21.67 6.37 -10.59
N GLY A 269 -21.59 5.36 -9.72
CA GLY A 269 -21.06 4.03 -10.02
C GLY A 269 -19.53 3.92 -9.93
N LEU A 270 -18.83 4.98 -9.51
CA LEU A 270 -17.40 4.99 -9.22
C LEU A 270 -17.17 5.03 -7.70
N VAL A 271 -16.07 4.43 -7.23
CA VAL A 271 -15.79 4.24 -5.80
C VAL A 271 -14.99 5.41 -5.23
N LEU A 272 -15.39 5.91 -4.06
CA LEU A 272 -14.62 6.88 -3.25
C LEU A 272 -13.58 6.14 -2.39
N ARG A 273 -12.48 6.80 -1.99
CA ARG A 273 -11.54 6.19 -1.02
C ARG A 273 -12.21 5.95 0.33
N TYR A 274 -12.86 6.99 0.83
CA TYR A 274 -13.64 7.07 2.06
C TYR A 274 -14.58 8.29 1.96
N ARG A 275 -15.49 8.48 2.91
CA ARG A 275 -16.31 9.70 2.97
C ARG A 275 -15.59 10.76 3.80
N VAL A 276 -15.22 11.89 3.17
CA VAL A 276 -14.51 13.00 3.84
C VAL A 276 -15.25 13.57 5.06
N GLN A 277 -16.57 13.40 5.14
CA GLN A 277 -17.37 13.85 6.29
C GLN A 277 -17.28 12.89 7.49
N GLU A 278 -16.80 11.66 7.27
CA GLU A 278 -16.71 10.59 8.26
C GLU A 278 -15.25 10.30 8.65
N THR A 279 -14.29 10.77 7.85
CA THR A 279 -12.85 10.57 8.07
C THR A 279 -12.14 11.90 8.34
N ASP A 280 -11.39 11.97 9.44
CA ASP A 280 -10.42 13.05 9.69
C ASP A 280 -9.12 12.75 8.94
N ASP A 281 -9.03 13.19 7.68
CA ASP A 281 -7.84 13.06 6.85
C ASP A 281 -6.84 14.22 7.01
N GLY A 282 -7.15 15.19 7.89
CA GLY A 282 -6.35 16.40 8.13
C GLY A 282 -6.40 17.41 6.98
N LEU A 283 -7.35 17.30 6.06
CA LEU A 283 -7.54 18.16 4.90
C LEU A 283 -8.97 18.71 4.85
N SER A 284 -9.17 19.73 4.02
CA SER A 284 -10.45 20.40 3.82
C SER A 284 -10.97 20.23 2.39
N GLY A 285 -12.27 20.42 2.21
CA GLY A 285 -12.92 20.34 0.90
C GLY A 285 -13.33 18.94 0.49
N GLU A 286 -13.73 18.82 -0.78
CA GLU A 286 -14.27 17.59 -1.35
C GLU A 286 -13.17 16.74 -2.01
N GLU A 287 -13.52 15.49 -2.25
CA GLU A 287 -12.71 14.52 -2.96
C GLU A 287 -13.51 13.92 -4.11
N GLY A 288 -12.83 13.62 -5.22
CA GLY A 288 -13.42 12.85 -6.32
C GLY A 288 -13.33 11.34 -6.10
N THR A 289 -14.01 10.59 -6.97
CA THR A 289 -13.89 9.12 -7.02
C THR A 289 -12.51 8.69 -7.50
N PHE A 290 -12.03 7.55 -7.00
CA PHE A 290 -10.69 7.06 -7.29
C PHE A 290 -10.75 5.81 -8.17
N THR A 291 -10.25 5.92 -9.41
CA THR A 291 -10.40 4.88 -10.43
C THR A 291 -9.89 3.51 -10.00
N ILE A 292 -8.77 3.45 -9.25
CA ILE A 292 -8.23 2.15 -8.80
C ILE A 292 -9.18 1.42 -7.86
N CYS A 293 -9.91 2.14 -7.02
CA CYS A 293 -10.87 1.55 -6.08
C CYS A 293 -12.07 0.94 -6.81
N SER A 294 -12.46 1.51 -7.95
CA SER A 294 -13.48 0.93 -8.82
C SER A 294 -13.01 -0.38 -9.44
N PHE A 295 -11.76 -0.46 -9.87
CA PHE A 295 -11.17 -1.72 -10.33
C PHE A 295 -11.07 -2.76 -9.21
N TRP A 296 -10.65 -2.36 -8.00
CA TRP A 296 -10.66 -3.25 -6.84
C TRP A 296 -12.05 -3.77 -6.52
N LEU A 297 -13.09 -2.92 -6.64
CA LEU A 297 -14.46 -3.35 -6.39
C LEU A 297 -14.90 -4.38 -7.42
N VAL A 298 -14.65 -4.15 -8.70
CA VAL A 298 -14.95 -5.12 -9.76
C VAL A 298 -14.23 -6.45 -9.50
N SER A 299 -12.93 -6.41 -9.17
CA SER A 299 -12.17 -7.61 -8.83
C SER A 299 -12.75 -8.33 -7.60
N ALA A 300 -13.10 -7.59 -6.54
CA ALA A 300 -13.67 -8.16 -5.32
C ALA A 300 -15.05 -8.78 -5.57
N LEU A 301 -15.90 -8.17 -6.41
CA LEU A 301 -17.19 -8.72 -6.83
C LEU A 301 -17.02 -10.03 -7.60
N VAL A 302 -16.02 -10.12 -8.49
CA VAL A 302 -15.70 -11.37 -9.20
C VAL A 302 -15.26 -12.47 -8.23
N GLU A 303 -14.48 -12.11 -7.21
CA GLU A 303 -14.00 -13.06 -6.20
C GLU A 303 -15.14 -13.64 -5.34
N ILE A 304 -16.10 -12.80 -4.93
CA ILE A 304 -17.20 -13.27 -4.09
C ILE A 304 -18.31 -13.96 -4.91
N GLY A 305 -18.44 -13.66 -6.21
CA GLY A 305 -19.51 -14.19 -7.08
C GLY A 305 -20.92 -13.80 -6.64
#